data_AF-A0A3N5EGH7-F1
#
_entry.id   AF-A0A3N5EGH7-F1
#
_cell.length_a   1.000
_cell.length_b   1.000
_cell.length_c   1.000
_cell.angle_alpha   90.00
_cell.angle_beta   90.00
_cell.angle_gamma   90.00
#
_symmetry.space_group_name_H-M   'P 1'
#
loop_
_entity.id
_entity.type
_entity.pdbx_description
1 polymer ?
#
loop_
_entity_poly.entity_id
_entity_poly.type
_entity_poly.pdbx_seq_one_letter_code
_entity_poly.pdbx_strand_id
1 'polypeptide(L)'
;MEANATVVPKEEIHNRIENLQKKLRRKGIDGGLIIQKTDLFYFAATAQQGWLYVPAEGDALLMIFKDVERAAVESPLPVISLASPKKIPDVLQERGCRLPTVLGMELDVLPANLYFQYADIFKDARIVDISMEVRLIRAIKSEYEVGLLREAAALSDKVSARVPEILRQGMTEVELAGQLEAYARSLGHKGIVRMRLWGS
;
A
#
# COMPACT_ATOMS: atom_id res chain seq x y z
N MET A 1 -2.98 5.24 26.70
CA MET A 1 -3.85 5.90 25.70
C MET A 1 -3.69 5.13 24.41
N GLU A 2 -4.46 4.06 24.25
CA GLU A 2 -4.44 3.26 23.02
C GLU A 2 -4.90 4.17 21.89
N ALA A 3 -4.00 4.48 20.96
CA ALA A 3 -4.40 5.08 19.71
C ALA A 3 -5.32 4.05 19.04
N ASN A 4 -6.62 4.33 18.99
CA ASN A 4 -7.57 3.63 18.14
C ASN A 4 -7.03 3.68 16.71
N ALA A 5 -6.23 2.68 16.34
CA ALA A 5 -5.82 2.50 14.97
C ALA A 5 -7.09 2.10 14.23
N THR A 6 -7.68 3.05 13.50
CA THR A 6 -8.81 2.76 12.61
C THR A 6 -8.33 1.72 11.60
N VAL A 7 -8.67 0.46 11.86
CA VAL A 7 -8.41 -0.64 10.94
C VAL A 7 -9.22 -0.39 9.69
N VAL A 8 -8.62 -0.57 8.52
CA VAL A 8 -9.33 -0.42 7.25
C VAL A 8 -10.48 -1.45 7.23
N PRO A 9 -11.73 -1.05 6.95
CA PRO A 9 -12.84 -1.98 6.93
C PRO A 9 -12.58 -3.15 5.98
N LYS A 10 -13.00 -4.36 6.39
CA LYS A 10 -12.79 -5.60 5.64
C LYS A 10 -13.37 -5.51 4.23
N GLU A 11 -14.56 -4.94 4.14
CA GLU A 11 -15.31 -4.73 2.90
C GLU A 11 -14.50 -3.89 1.92
N GLU A 12 -13.72 -2.90 2.39
CA GLU A 12 -12.90 -2.08 1.50
C GLU A 12 -11.72 -2.81 0.93
N ILE A 13 -11.09 -3.66 1.73
CA ILE A 13 -10.02 -4.51 1.22
C ILE A 13 -10.57 -5.47 0.16
N HIS A 14 -11.68 -6.14 0.43
CA HIS A 14 -12.31 -7.03 -0.55
C HIS A 14 -12.74 -6.31 -1.84
N ASN A 15 -13.41 -5.16 -1.73
CA ASN A 15 -13.85 -4.36 -2.88
C ASN A 15 -12.65 -3.94 -3.76
N ARG A 16 -11.54 -3.53 -3.15
CA ARG A 16 -10.32 -3.14 -3.86
C ARG A 16 -9.70 -4.33 -4.59
N ILE A 17 -9.59 -5.49 -3.92
CA ILE A 17 -9.11 -6.73 -4.53
C ILE A 17 -9.98 -7.12 -5.72
N GLU A 18 -11.30 -7.16 -5.56
CA GLU A 18 -12.22 -7.49 -6.66
C GLU A 18 -12.07 -6.55 -7.85
N ASN A 19 -11.90 -5.25 -7.60
CA ASN A 19 -11.70 -4.26 -8.65
C ASN A 19 -10.39 -4.49 -9.41
N LEU A 20 -9.31 -4.86 -8.70
CA LEU A 20 -8.06 -5.26 -9.32
C LEU A 20 -8.24 -6.53 -10.16
N GLN A 21 -8.87 -7.57 -9.61
CA GLN A 21 -9.15 -8.80 -10.34
C GLN A 21 -9.98 -8.57 -11.61
N LYS A 22 -11.01 -7.70 -11.55
CA LYS A 22 -11.81 -7.30 -12.72
C LYS A 22 -10.93 -6.64 -13.80
N LYS A 23 -9.95 -5.81 -13.41
CA LYS A 23 -9.01 -5.18 -14.36
C LYS A 23 -8.03 -6.19 -14.94
N LEU A 24 -7.48 -7.10 -14.13
CA LEU A 24 -6.58 -8.16 -14.57
C LEU A 24 -7.25 -9.08 -15.61
N ARG A 25 -8.45 -9.59 -15.31
CA ARG A 25 -9.23 -10.43 -16.23
C ARG A 25 -9.49 -9.75 -17.57
N ARG A 26 -9.87 -8.47 -17.57
CA ARG A 26 -10.11 -7.70 -18.80
C ARG A 26 -8.87 -7.56 -19.69
N LYS A 27 -7.67 -7.61 -19.12
CA LYS A 27 -6.40 -7.51 -19.85
C LYS A 27 -5.74 -8.87 -20.13
N GLY A 28 -6.39 -9.98 -19.74
CA GLY A 28 -5.79 -11.32 -19.86
C GLY A 28 -4.52 -11.47 -19.03
N ILE A 29 -4.50 -10.87 -17.83
CA ILE A 29 -3.40 -11.00 -16.86
C ILE A 29 -3.84 -11.98 -15.80
N ASP A 30 -3.01 -12.97 -15.48
CA ASP A 30 -3.36 -14.11 -14.62
C ASP A 30 -3.29 -13.76 -13.12
N GLY A 31 -2.44 -12.80 -12.76
CA GLY A 31 -2.31 -12.32 -11.39
C GLY A 31 -1.44 -11.07 -11.30
N GLY A 32 -1.61 -10.31 -10.21
CA GLY A 32 -0.78 -9.16 -9.87
C GLY A 32 0.08 -9.46 -8.64
N LEU A 33 1.35 -9.07 -8.67
CA LEU A 33 2.24 -9.09 -7.51
C LEU A 33 2.51 -7.66 -7.05
N ILE A 34 1.87 -7.26 -5.94
CA ILE A 34 1.96 -5.93 -5.35
C ILE A 34 3.05 -5.93 -4.28
N ILE A 35 3.95 -4.94 -4.35
CA ILE A 35 5.16 -4.88 -3.54
C ILE A 35 5.40 -3.48 -2.99
N GLN A 36 4.97 -2.44 -3.72
CA GLN A 36 5.13 -1.07 -3.25
C GLN A 36 4.30 -0.86 -1.99
N LYS A 37 4.89 -0.29 -0.93
CA LYS A 37 4.28 -0.24 0.41
C LYS A 37 2.93 0.48 0.49
N THR A 38 2.75 1.53 -0.30
CA THR A 38 1.51 2.31 -0.34
C THR A 38 0.40 1.53 -1.03
N ASP A 39 0.71 0.80 -2.09
CA ASP A 39 -0.22 -0.09 -2.78
C ASP A 39 -0.51 -1.36 -1.97
N LEU A 40 0.51 -1.92 -1.32
CA LEU A 40 0.35 -3.01 -0.35
C LEU A 40 -0.60 -2.60 0.78
N PHE A 41 -0.40 -1.43 1.38
CA PHE A 41 -1.31 -0.92 2.40
C PHE A 41 -2.72 -0.70 1.85
N TYR A 42 -2.84 -0.17 0.64
CA TYR A 42 -4.14 0.06 0.01
C TYR A 42 -4.93 -1.26 -0.18
N PHE A 43 -4.27 -2.32 -0.66
CA PHE A 43 -4.93 -3.60 -0.94
C PHE A 43 -4.90 -4.60 0.21
N ALA A 44 -4.10 -4.40 1.26
CA ALA A 44 -3.94 -5.37 2.35
C ALA A 44 -3.98 -4.76 3.75
N ALA A 45 -4.22 -3.45 3.91
CA ALA A 45 -4.27 -2.73 5.19
C ALA A 45 -2.97 -2.73 6.03
N THR A 46 -1.89 -3.35 5.55
CA THR A 46 -0.59 -3.36 6.22
C THR A 46 0.50 -2.80 5.31
N ALA A 47 1.44 -2.06 5.90
CA ALA A 47 2.62 -1.50 5.22
C ALA A 47 3.91 -2.22 5.64
N GLN A 48 3.79 -3.41 6.22
CA GLN A 48 4.92 -4.26 6.60
C GLN A 48 5.69 -4.73 5.36
N GLN A 49 6.91 -5.21 5.56
CA GLN A 49 7.69 -5.77 4.47
C GLN A 49 7.07 -7.11 4.03
N GLY A 50 6.60 -7.16 2.79
CA GLY A 50 5.94 -8.33 2.24
C GLY A 50 5.50 -8.17 0.80
N TRP A 51 4.67 -9.11 0.37
CA TRP A 51 4.17 -9.27 -0.98
C TRP A 51 2.69 -9.64 -0.92
N LEU A 52 1.89 -9.01 -1.77
CA LEU A 52 0.51 -9.40 -1.97
C LEU A 52 0.38 -9.97 -3.38
N TYR A 53 -0.01 -11.24 -3.47
CA TYR A 53 -0.41 -11.84 -4.72
C TYR A 53 -1.93 -11.77 -4.87
N VAL A 54 -2.40 -11.20 -5.96
CA VAL A 54 -3.82 -11.10 -6.31
C VAL A 54 -4.04 -11.87 -7.61
N PRO A 55 -4.55 -13.12 -7.56
CA PRO A 55 -4.86 -13.86 -8.78
C PRO A 55 -6.06 -13.22 -9.48
N ALA A 56 -6.15 -13.34 -10.80
CA ALA A 56 -7.30 -12.84 -11.56
C ALA A 56 -8.62 -13.49 -11.13
N GLU A 57 -8.57 -14.70 -10.60
CA GLU A 57 -9.67 -15.46 -10.01
C GLU A 57 -9.20 -16.21 -8.76
N GLY A 58 -10.03 -16.27 -7.72
CA GLY A 58 -9.71 -16.88 -6.43
C GLY A 58 -9.26 -15.87 -5.37
N ASP A 59 -8.68 -16.39 -4.29
CA ASP A 59 -8.35 -15.59 -3.10
C ASP A 59 -6.96 -14.93 -3.21
N ALA A 60 -6.87 -13.69 -2.75
CA ALA A 60 -5.60 -12.99 -2.61
C ALA A 60 -4.79 -13.58 -1.44
N LEU A 61 -3.46 -13.63 -1.61
CA LEU A 61 -2.53 -14.16 -0.62
C LEU A 61 -1.55 -13.09 -0.16
N LEU A 62 -1.57 -12.77 1.13
CA LEU A 62 -0.62 -11.86 1.75
C LEU A 62 0.55 -12.64 2.36
N MET A 63 1.75 -12.33 1.91
CA MET A 63 2.99 -12.96 2.34
C MET A 63 3.87 -11.93 3.03
N ILE A 64 4.19 -12.14 4.31
CA ILE A 64 4.90 -11.16 5.14
C ILE A 64 6.25 -11.73 5.60
N PHE A 65 7.28 -10.90 5.61
CA PHE A 65 8.64 -11.35 5.96
C PHE A 65 8.81 -11.63 7.46
N LYS A 66 8.27 -10.75 8.32
CA LYS A 66 8.36 -10.84 9.79
C LYS A 66 7.08 -10.30 10.42
N ASP A 67 6.81 -10.73 11.65
CA ASP A 67 5.68 -10.25 12.46
C ASP A 67 4.30 -10.55 11.83
N VAL A 68 4.11 -11.79 11.39
CA VAL A 68 2.86 -12.27 10.76
C VAL A 68 1.65 -12.06 11.67
N GLU A 69 1.81 -12.21 12.98
CA GLU A 69 0.74 -11.98 13.96
C GLU A 69 0.21 -10.55 13.88
N ARG A 70 1.10 -9.56 13.75
CA ARG A 70 0.73 -8.17 13.55
C ARG A 70 -0.01 -7.98 12.23
N ALA A 71 0.47 -8.58 11.15
CA ALA A 71 -0.19 -8.50 9.85
C ALA A 71 -1.59 -9.12 9.87
N ALA A 72 -1.79 -10.20 10.63
CA ALA A 72 -3.09 -10.84 10.79
C ALA A 72 -4.09 -10.00 11.62
N VAL A 73 -3.59 -9.11 12.49
CA VAL A 73 -4.43 -8.12 13.20
C VAL A 73 -4.76 -6.92 12.30
N GLU A 74 -3.80 -6.49 11.47
CA GLU A 74 -3.97 -5.32 10.59
C GLU A 74 -4.80 -5.63 9.33
N SER A 75 -4.65 -6.84 8.77
CA SER A 75 -5.20 -7.22 7.47
C SER A 75 -6.35 -8.24 7.60
N PRO A 76 -7.44 -8.08 6.83
CA PRO A 76 -8.48 -9.11 6.77
C PRO A 76 -8.11 -10.30 5.87
N LEU A 77 -6.99 -10.24 5.15
CA LEU A 77 -6.57 -11.28 4.20
C LEU A 77 -5.89 -12.45 4.91
N PRO A 78 -5.89 -13.66 4.30
CA PRO A 78 -5.04 -14.74 4.76
C PRO A 78 -3.56 -14.33 4.71
N VAL A 79 -2.88 -14.39 5.85
CA VAL A 79 -1.47 -14.00 5.98
C VAL A 79 -0.60 -15.21 6.24
N ILE A 80 0.54 -15.28 5.55
CA ILE A 80 1.57 -16.28 5.79
C ILE A 80 2.96 -15.64 5.96
N SER A 81 3.88 -16.37 6.58
CA SER A 81 5.30 -16.00 6.62
C SER A 81 5.99 -16.37 5.31
N LEU A 82 6.81 -15.47 4.78
CA LEU A 82 7.68 -15.76 3.65
C LEU A 82 9.06 -15.13 3.84
N ALA A 83 10.09 -15.97 4.02
CA ALA A 83 11.45 -15.51 4.28
C ALA A 83 12.20 -15.02 3.02
N SER A 84 11.74 -15.38 1.81
CA SER A 84 12.43 -15.01 0.57
C SER A 84 11.45 -14.93 -0.60
N PRO A 85 11.54 -13.91 -1.47
CA PRO A 85 10.70 -13.80 -2.66
C PRO A 85 10.90 -14.98 -3.63
N LYS A 86 12.04 -15.68 -3.58
CA LYS A 86 12.29 -16.88 -4.40
C LYS A 86 11.32 -18.03 -4.11
N LYS A 87 10.71 -18.04 -2.92
CA LYS A 87 9.73 -19.05 -2.51
C LYS A 87 8.29 -18.70 -2.86
N ILE A 88 8.03 -17.53 -3.47
CA ILE A 88 6.67 -17.14 -3.87
C ILE A 88 6.04 -18.21 -4.79
N PRO A 89 6.71 -18.70 -5.86
CA PRO A 89 6.10 -19.69 -6.74
C PRO A 89 5.68 -20.98 -6.01
N ASP A 90 6.54 -21.50 -5.12
CA ASP A 90 6.28 -22.71 -4.34
C ASP A 90 5.03 -22.53 -3.46
N VAL A 91 4.97 -21.40 -2.75
CA VAL A 91 3.84 -21.05 -1.90
C VAL A 91 2.55 -20.90 -2.69
N LEU A 92 2.59 -20.29 -3.88
CA LEU A 92 1.41 -20.16 -4.73
C LEU A 92 0.87 -21.54 -5.11
N GLN A 93 1.75 -22.47 -5.51
CA GLN A 93 1.36 -23.84 -5.84
C GLN A 93 0.79 -24.60 -4.63
N GLU A 94 1.44 -24.51 -3.46
CA GLU A 94 0.96 -25.11 -2.20
C GLU A 94 -0.44 -24.64 -1.80
N ARG A 95 -0.77 -23.39 -2.15
CA ARG A 95 -2.09 -22.79 -1.90
C ARG A 95 -3.09 -23.02 -3.03
N GLY A 96 -2.76 -23.85 -4.02
CA GLY A 96 -3.63 -24.18 -5.14
C GLY A 96 -3.75 -23.06 -6.18
N CYS A 97 -2.95 -22.00 -6.09
CA CYS A 97 -2.87 -20.98 -7.12
C CYS A 97 -2.05 -21.50 -8.30
N ARG A 98 -2.59 -21.35 -9.51
CA ARG A 98 -1.80 -21.59 -10.73
C ARG A 98 -0.70 -20.53 -10.83
N LEU A 99 0.49 -20.96 -11.24
CA LEU A 99 1.53 -20.00 -11.59
C LEU A 99 1.06 -19.14 -12.78
N PRO A 100 1.26 -17.82 -12.72
CA PRO A 100 0.81 -16.92 -13.79
C PRO A 100 1.67 -17.13 -15.04
N THR A 101 1.04 -17.18 -16.22
CA THR A 101 1.73 -17.03 -17.50
C THR A 101 1.93 -15.56 -17.86
N VAL A 102 1.05 -14.69 -17.36
CA VAL A 102 1.17 -13.23 -17.44
C VAL A 102 1.05 -12.64 -16.03
N LEU A 103 2.15 -12.07 -15.53
CA LEU A 103 2.25 -11.49 -14.19
C LEU A 103 2.24 -9.96 -14.27
N GLY A 104 1.27 -9.33 -13.61
CA GLY A 104 1.22 -7.89 -13.46
C GLY A 104 2.10 -7.39 -12.32
N MET A 105 2.89 -6.35 -12.56
CA MET A 105 3.70 -5.67 -11.53
C MET A 105 3.66 -4.16 -11.69
N GLU A 106 4.07 -3.45 -10.64
CA GLU A 106 4.01 -1.99 -10.54
C GLU A 106 5.23 -1.31 -11.19
N LEU A 107 5.38 -1.45 -12.51
CA LEU A 107 6.65 -1.16 -13.21
C LEU A 107 7.03 0.32 -13.26
N ASP A 108 6.10 1.24 -13.01
CA ASP A 108 6.38 2.68 -12.91
C ASP A 108 7.17 3.07 -11.66
N VAL A 109 7.14 2.24 -10.61
CA VAL A 109 7.80 2.48 -9.32
C VAL A 109 8.75 1.36 -8.92
N LEU A 110 8.66 0.18 -9.53
CA LEU A 110 9.53 -0.95 -9.24
C LEU A 110 10.96 -0.68 -9.76
N PRO A 111 11.99 -0.71 -8.89
CA PRO A 111 13.37 -0.60 -9.31
C PRO A 111 13.77 -1.71 -10.30
N ALA A 112 14.63 -1.36 -11.25
CA ALA A 112 15.10 -2.29 -12.28
C ALA A 112 15.76 -3.55 -11.69
N ASN A 113 16.53 -3.42 -10.62
CA ASN A 113 17.15 -4.57 -9.96
C ASN A 113 16.13 -5.57 -9.39
N LEU A 114 15.01 -5.08 -8.86
CA LEU A 114 13.92 -5.94 -8.42
C LEU A 114 13.16 -6.53 -9.59
N TYR A 115 12.91 -5.75 -10.66
CA TYR A 115 12.36 -6.29 -11.89
C TYR A 115 13.17 -7.51 -12.39
N PHE A 116 14.49 -7.38 -12.51
CA PHE A 116 15.35 -8.50 -12.93
C PHE A 116 15.27 -9.69 -11.97
N GLN A 117 15.21 -9.44 -10.66
CA GLN A 117 15.01 -10.50 -9.66
C GLN A 117 13.68 -11.25 -9.87
N TYR A 118 12.57 -10.53 -10.09
CA TYR A 118 11.27 -11.16 -10.31
C TYR A 118 11.15 -11.83 -11.67
N ALA A 119 11.81 -11.30 -12.69
CA ALA A 119 11.91 -11.95 -14.00
C ALA A 119 12.64 -13.30 -13.91
N ASP A 120 13.67 -13.41 -13.06
CA ASP A 120 14.36 -14.69 -12.79
C ASP A 120 13.48 -15.66 -11.98
N ILE A 121 12.78 -15.16 -10.94
CA ILE A 121 11.87 -15.98 -10.12
C ILE A 121 10.69 -16.52 -10.95
N PHE A 122 10.13 -15.69 -11.82
CA PHE A 122 9.00 -16.03 -12.69
C PHE A 122 9.45 -16.15 -14.16
N LYS A 123 10.53 -16.91 -14.41
CA LYS A 123 11.14 -17.07 -15.74
C LYS A 123 10.18 -17.53 -16.85
N ASP A 124 9.14 -18.26 -16.48
CA ASP A 124 8.14 -18.81 -17.41
C ASP A 124 6.93 -17.88 -17.58
N ALA A 125 6.91 -16.72 -16.90
CA ALA A 125 5.85 -15.73 -16.97
C ALA A 125 6.30 -14.48 -17.73
N ARG A 126 5.39 -13.92 -18.52
CA ARG A 126 5.56 -12.58 -19.09
C ARG A 126 5.16 -11.53 -18.06
N ILE A 127 6.12 -10.74 -17.59
CA ILE A 127 5.85 -9.60 -16.70
C ILE A 127 5.30 -8.42 -17.51
N VAL A 128 4.21 -7.82 -17.04
CA VAL A 128 3.56 -6.65 -17.65
C VAL A 128 3.27 -5.58 -16.61
N ASP A 129 3.16 -4.33 -17.06
CA ASP A 129 2.82 -3.21 -16.20
C ASP A 129 1.32 -3.19 -15.83
N ILE A 130 1.02 -3.10 -14.54
CA ILE A 130 -0.33 -2.87 -14.00
C ILE A 130 -0.45 -1.56 -13.21
N SER A 131 0.57 -0.70 -13.25
CA SER A 131 0.58 0.55 -12.49
C SER A 131 -0.58 1.48 -12.83
N MET A 132 -1.00 1.53 -14.10
CA MET A 132 -2.17 2.31 -14.48
C MET A 132 -3.46 1.76 -13.88
N GLU A 133 -3.63 0.44 -13.86
CA GLU A 133 -4.80 -0.20 -13.25
C GLU A 133 -4.88 0.10 -11.76
N VAL A 134 -3.76 -0.04 -11.05
CA VAL A 134 -3.65 0.28 -9.61
C VAL A 134 -4.01 1.75 -9.36
N ARG A 135 -3.43 2.68 -10.13
CA ARG A 135 -3.71 4.12 -9.97
C ARG A 135 -5.17 4.47 -10.28
N LEU A 136 -5.78 3.87 -11.30
CA LEU A 136 -7.18 4.13 -11.66
C LEU A 136 -8.15 3.60 -10.60
N ILE A 137 -7.86 2.46 -9.97
CA ILE A 137 -8.64 1.96 -8.83
C ILE A 137 -8.55 2.96 -7.68
N ARG A 138 -7.32 3.42 -7.37
CA ARG A 138 -7.07 4.39 -6.32
C ARG A 138 -7.58 5.81 -6.64
N ALA A 139 -7.89 6.12 -7.88
CA ALA A 139 -8.34 7.46 -8.27
C ALA A 139 -9.75 7.77 -7.76
N ILE A 140 -10.62 6.76 -7.69
CA ILE A 140 -12.00 6.90 -7.19
C ILE A 140 -12.02 6.50 -5.72
N LYS A 141 -12.31 7.47 -4.85
CA LYS A 141 -12.33 7.27 -3.40
C LYS A 141 -13.67 6.70 -2.95
N SER A 142 -13.62 5.75 -2.03
CA SER A 142 -14.82 5.33 -1.31
C SER A 142 -15.23 6.35 -0.25
N GLU A 143 -16.46 6.24 0.27
CA GLU A 143 -16.93 7.11 1.35
C GLU A 143 -16.05 7.00 2.61
N TYR A 144 -15.49 5.82 2.89
CA TYR A 144 -14.51 5.63 3.96
C TYR A 144 -13.25 6.48 3.72
N GLU A 145 -12.67 6.40 2.52
CA GLU A 145 -11.48 7.20 2.17
C GLU A 145 -11.78 8.70 2.18
N VAL A 146 -12.94 9.11 1.68
CA VAL A 146 -13.36 10.52 1.69
C VAL A 146 -13.54 11.00 3.13
N GLY A 147 -14.09 10.19 4.03
CA GLY A 147 -14.18 10.48 5.46
C GLY A 147 -12.81 10.77 6.07
N LEU A 148 -11.83 9.88 5.86
CA LEU A 148 -10.45 10.08 6.31
C LEU A 148 -9.81 11.33 5.73
N LEU A 149 -10.07 11.65 4.46
CA LEU A 149 -9.57 12.87 3.81
C LEU A 149 -10.17 14.14 4.44
N ARG A 150 -11.45 14.13 4.80
CA ARG A 150 -12.10 15.26 5.50
C ARG A 150 -11.50 15.46 6.89
N GLU A 151 -11.26 14.39 7.63
CA GLU A 151 -10.58 14.46 8.94
C GLU A 151 -9.17 15.03 8.81
N ALA A 152 -8.39 14.55 7.83
CA ALA A 152 -7.05 15.05 7.57
C ALA A 152 -7.05 16.53 7.16
N ALA A 153 -8.00 16.96 6.33
CA ALA A 153 -8.16 18.36 5.93
C ALA A 153 -8.45 19.26 7.15
N ALA A 154 -9.38 18.85 8.02
CA ALA A 154 -9.70 19.61 9.24
C ALA A 154 -8.49 19.77 10.18
N LEU A 155 -7.60 18.76 10.26
CA LEU A 155 -6.33 18.89 10.99
C LEU A 155 -5.35 19.85 10.30
N SER A 156 -5.28 19.82 8.97
CA SER A 156 -4.47 20.77 8.18
C SER A 156 -4.94 22.21 8.34
N ASP A 157 -6.25 22.43 8.43
CA ASP A 157 -6.84 23.76 8.67
C ASP A 157 -6.42 24.30 10.04
N LYS A 158 -6.41 23.45 11.08
CA LYS A 158 -5.91 23.84 12.41
C LYS A 158 -4.44 24.24 12.37
N VAL A 159 -3.59 23.45 11.69
CA VAL A 159 -2.16 23.77 11.55
C VAL A 159 -1.97 25.10 10.82
N SER A 160 -2.73 25.33 9.74
CA SER A 160 -2.67 26.58 8.97
C SER A 160 -3.15 27.79 9.78
N ALA A 161 -4.23 27.62 10.56
CA ALA A 161 -4.75 28.65 11.45
C ALA A 161 -3.77 29.06 12.56
N ARG A 162 -2.79 28.20 12.89
CA ARG A 162 -1.74 28.50 13.88
C ARG A 162 -0.69 29.49 13.36
N VAL A 163 -0.49 29.57 12.05
CA VAL A 163 0.55 30.41 11.40
C VAL A 163 0.53 31.87 11.87
N PRO A 164 -0.59 32.62 11.83
CA PRO A 164 -0.60 34.03 12.24
C PRO A 164 -0.27 34.26 13.73
N GLU A 165 -0.42 33.25 14.58
CA GLU A 165 -0.11 33.36 16.01
C GLU A 165 1.41 33.22 16.30
N ILE A 166 2.14 32.55 15.42
CA ILE A 166 3.56 32.22 15.61
C ILE A 166 4.48 33.03 14.69
N LEU A 167 3.97 33.47 13.53
CA LEU A 167 4.75 34.18 12.53
C LEU A 167 5.09 35.59 13.02
N ARG A 168 6.38 35.93 13.00
CA ARG A 168 6.87 37.26 13.37
C ARG A 168 8.00 37.69 12.44
N GLN A 169 8.11 39.00 12.22
CA GLN A 169 9.23 39.56 11.46
C GLN A 169 10.58 39.17 12.12
N GLY A 170 11.57 38.82 11.29
CA GLY A 170 12.89 38.39 11.74
C GLY A 170 12.97 36.92 12.18
N MET A 171 11.87 36.16 12.13
CA MET A 171 11.86 34.71 12.30
C MET A 171 12.39 34.02 11.04
N THR A 172 13.16 32.95 11.21
CA THR A 172 13.58 32.14 10.05
C THR A 172 12.47 31.17 9.64
N GLU A 173 12.43 30.81 8.35
CA GLU A 173 11.47 29.82 7.84
C GLU A 173 11.62 28.46 8.54
N VAL A 174 12.84 28.08 8.91
CA VAL A 174 13.11 26.82 9.62
C VAL A 174 12.55 26.85 11.05
N GLU A 175 12.68 27.98 11.75
CA GLU A 175 12.07 28.15 13.09
C GLU A 175 10.54 28.04 13.00
N LEU A 176 9.94 28.67 11.98
CA LEU A 176 8.49 28.61 11.76
C LEU A 176 8.04 27.16 11.46
N ALA A 177 8.72 26.48 10.55
CA ALA A 177 8.43 25.10 10.18
C ALA A 177 8.54 24.15 11.38
N GLY A 178 9.56 24.31 12.22
CA GLY A 178 9.72 23.51 13.44
C GLY A 178 8.57 23.68 14.44
N GLN A 179 8.09 24.92 14.63
CA GLN A 179 6.94 25.18 15.49
C GLN A 179 5.64 24.60 14.93
N LEU A 180 5.42 24.73 13.61
CA LEU A 180 4.26 24.13 12.94
C LEU A 180 4.28 22.60 12.99
N GLU A 181 5.44 21.97 12.78
CA GLU A 181 5.58 20.52 12.86
C GLU A 181 5.32 20.03 14.30
N ALA A 182 5.85 20.72 15.30
CA ALA A 182 5.57 20.42 16.71
C ALA A 182 4.08 20.49 17.01
N TYR A 183 3.40 21.53 16.50
CA TYR A 183 1.95 21.66 16.63
C TYR A 183 1.19 20.55 15.90
N ALA A 184 1.55 20.24 14.65
CA ALA A 184 0.94 19.15 13.91
C ALA A 184 1.11 17.80 14.62
N ARG A 185 2.29 17.51 15.18
CA ARG A 185 2.56 16.30 15.98
C ARG A 185 1.70 16.25 17.24
N SER A 186 1.47 17.38 17.90
CA SER A 186 0.55 17.47 19.05
C SER A 186 -0.90 17.12 18.69
N LEU A 187 -1.29 17.31 17.42
CA LEU A 187 -2.58 16.92 16.85
C LEU A 187 -2.62 15.47 16.33
N GLY A 188 -1.53 14.71 16.45
CA GLY A 188 -1.44 13.30 16.03
C GLY A 188 -0.73 13.05 14.70
N HIS A 189 -0.13 14.07 14.07
CA HIS A 189 0.66 13.89 12.86
C HIS A 189 1.90 13.01 13.12
N LYS A 190 2.09 11.95 12.32
CA LYS A 190 3.17 10.96 12.54
C LYS A 190 4.56 11.44 12.11
N GLY A 191 4.66 12.61 11.47
CA GLY A 191 5.93 13.18 11.01
C GLY A 191 6.47 12.60 9.70
N ILE A 192 5.75 11.63 9.11
CA ILE A 192 6.13 11.00 7.83
C ILE A 192 4.91 11.00 6.93
N VAL A 193 5.06 11.55 5.73
CA VAL A 193 4.08 11.48 4.64
C VAL A 193 4.61 10.49 3.61
N ARG A 194 3.94 9.34 3.47
CA ARG A 194 4.32 8.35 2.46
C ARG A 194 3.71 8.70 1.13
N MET A 195 4.55 8.82 0.11
CA MET A 195 4.14 8.95 -1.28
C MET A 195 4.14 7.59 -1.96
N ARG A 196 3.61 7.50 -3.18
CA ARG A 196 3.76 6.31 -4.01
C ARG A 196 5.11 6.38 -4.74
N LEU A 197 6.19 6.36 -3.98
CA LEU A 197 7.57 6.30 -4.46
C LEU A 197 8.23 5.04 -3.92
N TRP A 198 9.26 4.55 -4.62
CA TRP A 198 10.06 3.47 -4.07
C TRP A 198 10.90 3.97 -2.88
N GLY A 199 10.86 3.25 -1.77
CA GLY A 199 11.65 3.58 -0.59
C GLY A 199 11.10 4.71 0.30
N SER A 200 9.95 5.31 -0.03
CA SER A 200 9.27 6.31 0.84
C SER A 200 8.45 5.67 1.96
#